data_AF-A0A3N7BU29-F1
#
_entry.id   AF-A0A3N7BU29-F1
#
_cell.length_a   1.000
_cell.length_b   1.000
_cell.length_c   1.000
_cell.angle_alpha   90.00
_cell.angle_beta   90.00
_cell.angle_gamma   90.00
#
_symmetry.space_group_name_H-M   'P 1'
#
loop_
_entity.id
_entity.type
_entity.pdbx_description
1 polymer ?
#
loop_
_entity_poly.entity_id
_entity_poly.type
_entity_poly.pdbx_seq_one_letter_code
_entity_poly.pdbx_strand_id
1 'polypeptide(L)'
;MANSVGVDGYIHIEGFEKFERDAFDKKKIKAAMRKAGKLVRQRAQLNVALSRGQDSYPVNRTGALLDSINFKVSRSGFLVKIAPYKTGAMHDYYPAYLHYGVKLGGRIKKLAPGEGRGKSNRRRKGARAALVADRKSNGWRIEPRANYMSDALQDSSSAVRAILSQAFADALG
;
A
#
# COMPACT_ATOMS: atom_id res chain seq x y z
N MET A 1 12.01 17.29 -10.60
CA MET A 1 11.36 16.37 -9.63
C MET A 1 11.66 14.95 -10.08
N ALA A 2 12.74 14.36 -9.56
CA ALA A 2 13.15 13.01 -9.94
C ALA A 2 12.10 12.00 -9.45
N ASN A 3 11.60 11.16 -10.36
CA ASN A 3 10.83 9.96 -10.03
C ASN A 3 11.79 8.88 -9.51
N SER A 4 12.52 9.15 -8.43
CA SER A 4 13.16 8.11 -7.65
C SER A 4 12.15 7.63 -6.62
N VAL A 5 11.17 6.83 -7.08
CA VAL A 5 10.49 5.90 -6.18
C VAL A 5 11.56 4.83 -5.88
N GLY A 6 12.48 5.15 -4.96
CA GLY A 6 13.26 4.14 -4.26
C GLY A 6 12.26 3.09 -3.79
N VAL A 7 12.58 1.82 -3.97
CA VAL A 7 11.63 0.76 -3.65
C VAL A 7 11.61 0.54 -2.13
N ASP A 8 11.22 1.58 -1.39
CA ASP A 8 11.18 1.68 0.07
C ASP A 8 10.00 0.87 0.66
N GLY A 9 9.65 -0.26 0.03
CA GLY A 9 8.46 -1.04 0.33
C GLY A 9 8.65 -2.55 0.22
N TYR A 10 9.87 -3.04 -0.03
CA TYR A 10 10.20 -4.46 0.08
C TYR A 10 11.57 -4.67 0.72
N ILE A 11 11.75 -5.83 1.36
CA ILE A 11 13.05 -6.33 1.80
C ILE A 11 13.25 -7.69 1.16
N HIS A 12 14.38 -7.83 0.47
CA HIS A 12 14.85 -9.12 -0.01
C HIS A 12 15.80 -9.73 1.03
N ILE A 13 15.71 -11.05 1.21
CA ILE A 13 16.60 -11.81 2.09
C ILE A 13 17.59 -12.52 1.20
N GLU A 14 18.84 -12.06 1.26
CA GLU A 14 19.95 -12.54 0.44
C GLU A 14 20.53 -13.86 0.98
N GLY A 15 21.28 -14.58 0.14
CA GLY A 15 22.07 -15.76 0.54
C GLY A 15 21.36 -17.10 0.36
N PHE A 16 20.14 -17.09 -0.16
CA PHE A 16 19.32 -18.29 -0.38
C PHE A 16 18.90 -18.47 -1.85
N GLU A 17 19.47 -17.68 -2.78
CA GLU A 17 19.07 -17.65 -4.19
C GLU A 17 19.46 -18.91 -4.95
N LYS A 18 20.47 -19.63 -4.48
CA LYS A 18 20.98 -20.86 -5.10
C LYS A 18 20.14 -22.11 -4.77
N PHE A 19 19.23 -22.01 -3.81
CA PHE A 19 18.41 -23.13 -3.37
C PHE A 19 17.04 -23.08 -4.04
N GLU A 20 16.62 -24.22 -4.59
CA GLU A 20 15.25 -24.37 -5.05
C GLU A 20 14.27 -24.34 -3.87
N ARG A 21 13.05 -23.86 -4.13
CA ARG A 21 12.02 -23.68 -3.07
C ARG A 21 11.66 -24.98 -2.35
N ASP A 22 11.87 -26.12 -2.98
CA ASP A 22 11.57 -27.44 -2.42
C ASP A 22 12.67 -27.96 -1.48
N ALA A 23 13.85 -27.31 -1.44
CA ALA A 23 14.90 -27.58 -0.47
C ALA A 23 14.59 -27.03 0.94
N PHE A 24 13.49 -26.30 1.11
CA PHE A 24 13.12 -25.68 2.37
C PHE A 24 11.88 -26.33 3.00
N ASP A 25 11.90 -26.48 4.32
CA ASP A 25 10.67 -26.75 5.08
C ASP A 25 9.71 -25.54 5.03
N LYS A 26 8.71 -25.65 4.15
CA LYS A 26 7.67 -24.64 3.94
C LYS A 26 6.89 -24.29 5.22
N LYS A 27 6.78 -25.19 6.20
CA LYS A 27 6.10 -24.89 7.47
C LYS A 27 6.92 -23.92 8.30
N LYS A 28 8.23 -24.17 8.44
CA LYS A 28 9.17 -23.27 9.13
C LYS A 28 9.24 -21.90 8.46
N ILE A 29 9.39 -21.86 7.14
CA ILE A 29 9.40 -20.60 6.36
C ILE A 29 8.11 -19.80 6.58
N LYS A 30 6.94 -20.45 6.46
CA LYS A 30 5.65 -19.78 6.70
C LYS A 30 5.52 -19.26 8.13
N ALA A 31 6.00 -19.99 9.13
CA ALA A 31 5.96 -19.53 10.52
C ALA A 31 6.81 -18.26 10.70
N ALA A 32 8.04 -18.24 10.17
CA ALA A 32 8.91 -17.08 10.21
C ALA A 32 8.35 -15.87 9.46
N MET A 33 7.76 -16.09 8.28
CA MET A 33 7.11 -15.04 7.50
C MET A 33 5.89 -14.44 8.21
N ARG A 34 5.11 -15.26 8.94
CA ARG A 34 4.04 -14.75 9.82
C ARG A 34 4.60 -13.93 10.98
N LYS A 35 5.73 -14.35 11.57
CA LYS A 35 6.40 -13.62 12.66
C LYS A 35 6.88 -12.24 12.18
N ALA A 36 7.58 -12.18 11.04
CA ALA A 36 8.03 -10.94 10.42
C ALA A 36 6.84 -10.05 10.03
N GLY A 37 5.81 -10.61 9.40
CA GLY A 37 4.58 -9.87 9.04
C GLY A 37 3.86 -9.29 10.25
N LYS A 38 3.80 -10.04 11.37
CA LYS A 38 3.21 -9.56 12.64
C LYS A 38 4.00 -8.39 13.22
N LEU A 39 5.33 -8.47 13.22
CA LEU A 39 6.20 -7.40 13.70
C LEU A 39 5.96 -6.09 12.93
N VAL A 40 6.04 -6.14 11.59
CA VAL A 40 5.83 -4.96 10.74
C VAL A 40 4.41 -4.42 10.86
N ARG A 41 3.40 -5.32 10.91
CA ARG A 41 2.00 -4.93 11.14
C ARG A 41 1.84 -4.15 12.44
N GLN A 42 2.37 -4.67 13.55
CA GLN A 42 2.25 -4.02 14.86
C GLN A 42 2.93 -2.65 14.87
N ARG A 43 4.12 -2.54 14.26
CA ARG A 43 4.81 -1.26 14.12
C ARG A 43 4.02 -0.27 13.26
N ALA A 44 3.47 -0.70 12.13
CA ALA A 44 2.63 0.13 11.28
C ALA A 44 1.36 0.62 12.00
N GLN A 45 0.73 -0.24 12.80
CA GLN A 45 -0.40 0.15 13.65
C GLN A 45 0.01 1.18 14.71
N LEU A 46 1.16 1.01 15.36
CA LEU A 46 1.68 1.98 16.33
C LEU A 46 1.99 3.33 15.67
N ASN A 47 2.59 3.34 14.50
CA ASN A 47 2.89 4.57 13.74
C ASN A 47 1.60 5.39 13.50
N VAL A 48 0.51 4.75 13.07
CA VAL A 48 -0.79 5.42 12.87
C VAL A 48 -1.46 5.80 14.20
N ALA A 49 -1.35 4.96 15.23
CA ALA A 49 -1.99 5.21 16.53
C ALA A 49 -1.34 6.36 17.29
N LEU A 50 -0.01 6.46 17.25
CA LEU A 50 0.78 7.39 18.07
C LEU A 50 1.06 8.72 17.36
N SER A 51 1.17 8.73 16.02
CA SER A 51 1.48 9.97 15.28
C SER A 51 0.45 11.07 15.47
N ARG A 52 -0.83 10.73 15.73
CA ARG A 52 -1.93 11.70 15.86
C ARG A 52 -2.00 12.69 14.66
N GLY A 53 -1.56 12.26 13.47
CA GLY A 53 -1.51 13.09 12.26
C GLY A 53 -0.19 13.84 12.00
N GLN A 54 0.83 13.65 12.84
CA GLN A 54 2.19 14.12 12.58
C GLN A 54 2.79 13.40 11.36
N ASP A 55 3.83 14.00 10.77
CA ASP A 55 4.57 13.47 9.61
C ASP A 55 3.69 13.09 8.40
N SER A 56 2.55 13.77 8.25
CA SER A 56 1.56 13.49 7.21
C SER A 56 0.93 12.09 7.29
N TYR A 57 0.99 11.43 8.44
CA TYR A 57 0.24 10.19 8.66
C TYR A 57 -1.27 10.44 8.76
N PRO A 58 -2.08 9.43 8.43
CA PRO A 58 -3.52 9.53 8.63
C PRO A 58 -3.86 9.67 10.12
N VAL A 59 -4.78 10.59 10.45
CA VAL A 59 -5.34 10.72 11.80
C VAL A 59 -6.24 9.52 12.09
N ASN A 60 -5.94 8.79 13.16
CA ASN A 60 -6.82 7.74 13.65
C ASN A 60 -8.00 8.33 14.43
N ARG A 61 -9.23 8.13 13.94
CA ARG A 61 -10.46 8.61 14.60
C ARG A 61 -11.30 7.50 15.22
N THR A 62 -11.47 6.39 14.50
CA THR A 62 -12.39 5.30 14.87
C THR A 62 -11.70 3.97 15.10
N GLY A 63 -10.38 3.86 14.90
CA GLY A 63 -9.65 2.59 14.92
C GLY A 63 -9.77 1.77 13.63
N ALA A 64 -10.75 2.07 12.76
CA ALA A 64 -10.98 1.28 11.54
C ALA A 64 -9.73 1.15 10.65
N LEU A 65 -8.94 2.23 10.52
CA LEU A 65 -7.68 2.18 9.77
C LEU A 65 -6.68 1.22 10.41
N LEU A 66 -6.52 1.27 11.73
CA LEU A 66 -5.60 0.38 12.45
C LEU A 66 -5.96 -1.08 12.25
N ASP A 67 -7.25 -1.41 12.36
CA ASP A 67 -7.75 -2.77 12.23
C ASP A 67 -7.60 -3.31 10.81
N SER A 68 -7.64 -2.42 9.81
CA SER A 68 -7.44 -2.80 8.42
C SER A 68 -6.01 -3.23 8.10
N ILE A 69 -5.01 -2.74 8.85
CA ILE A 69 -3.61 -3.04 8.59
C ILE A 69 -3.36 -4.51 8.98
N ASN A 70 -3.09 -5.33 7.97
CA ASN A 70 -2.87 -6.75 8.16
C ASN A 70 -1.77 -7.28 7.25
N PHE A 71 -1.32 -8.51 7.52
CA PHE A 71 -0.34 -9.19 6.70
C PHE A 71 -0.92 -10.47 6.08
N LYS A 72 -0.43 -10.82 4.88
CA LYS A 72 -0.79 -12.07 4.20
C LYS A 72 0.47 -12.74 3.68
N VAL A 73 0.68 -13.98 4.10
CA VAL A 73 1.76 -14.83 3.58
C VAL A 73 1.30 -15.47 2.28
N SER A 74 2.19 -15.53 1.29
CA SER A 74 1.91 -16.15 -0.01
C SER A 74 1.69 -17.66 0.13
N ARG A 75 1.02 -18.26 -0.87
CA ARG A 75 0.79 -19.71 -0.89
C ARG A 75 2.10 -20.50 -0.84
N SER A 76 3.12 -20.01 -1.56
CA SER A 76 4.46 -20.61 -1.59
C SER A 76 5.18 -20.52 -0.24
N GLY A 77 4.87 -19.51 0.58
CA GLY A 77 5.52 -19.26 1.86
C GLY A 77 6.63 -18.21 1.79
N PHE A 78 7.19 -17.93 0.61
CA PHE A 78 8.41 -17.10 0.46
C PHE A 78 8.14 -15.60 0.29
N LEU A 79 6.93 -15.14 0.63
CA LEU A 79 6.59 -13.72 0.55
C LEU A 79 5.54 -13.41 1.62
N VAL A 80 5.70 -12.27 2.28
CA VAL A 80 4.68 -11.67 3.15
C VAL A 80 4.35 -10.27 2.66
N LYS A 81 3.07 -10.00 2.42
CA LYS A 81 2.55 -8.70 2.03
C LYS A 81 1.90 -8.03 3.24
N ILE A 82 2.28 -6.80 3.54
CA ILE A 82 1.61 -5.94 4.51
C ILE A 82 0.79 -4.91 3.73
N ALA A 83 -0.50 -4.80 4.05
CA ALA A 83 -1.41 -3.86 3.40
C ALA A 83 -2.65 -3.61 4.28
N PRO A 84 -3.38 -2.51 4.05
CA PRO A 84 -4.73 -2.36 4.54
C PRO A 84 -5.66 -3.31 3.79
N TYR A 85 -6.66 -3.88 4.47
CA TYR A 85 -7.73 -4.67 3.87
C TYR A 85 -9.08 -4.10 4.26
N LYS A 86 -10.05 -4.10 3.34
CA LYS A 86 -11.40 -3.60 3.63
C LYS A 86 -12.02 -4.44 4.77
N THR A 87 -12.45 -3.77 5.83
CA THR A 87 -13.17 -4.37 6.96
C THR A 87 -14.65 -3.99 6.93
N GLY A 88 -15.49 -4.65 7.73
CA GLY A 88 -16.91 -4.31 7.84
C GLY A 88 -17.17 -2.91 8.40
N ALA A 89 -16.22 -2.36 9.18
CA ALA A 89 -16.27 -0.98 9.68
C ALA A 89 -16.05 0.08 8.58
N MET A 90 -15.63 -0.33 7.38
CA MET A 90 -15.35 0.54 6.25
C MET A 90 -16.43 0.40 5.18
N HIS A 91 -17.25 1.45 4.99
CA HIS A 91 -18.17 1.53 3.86
C HIS A 91 -17.42 1.41 2.52
N ASP A 92 -16.42 2.27 2.33
CA ASP A 92 -15.50 2.26 1.19
C ASP A 92 -14.08 1.93 1.63
N TYR A 93 -13.29 1.35 0.72
CA TYR A 93 -11.86 1.13 0.96
C TYR A 93 -11.07 2.44 0.89
N TYR A 94 -11.26 3.29 1.90
CA TYR A 94 -10.63 4.59 1.97
C TYR A 94 -9.11 4.61 2.17
N PRO A 95 -8.41 3.54 2.60
CA PRO A 95 -6.95 3.52 2.60
C PRO A 95 -6.34 3.80 1.21
N ALA A 96 -7.04 3.46 0.12
CA ALA A 96 -6.62 3.85 -1.23
C ALA A 96 -6.63 5.37 -1.44
N TYR A 97 -7.64 6.07 -0.93
CA TYR A 97 -7.72 7.53 -1.01
C TYR A 97 -6.64 8.21 -0.17
N LEU A 98 -6.25 7.59 0.96
CA LEU A 98 -5.15 8.10 1.79
C LEU A 98 -3.80 7.93 1.10
N HIS A 99 -3.56 6.77 0.46
CA HIS A 99 -2.27 6.52 -0.20
C HIS A 99 -2.10 7.34 -1.49
N TYR A 100 -3.12 7.40 -2.34
CA TYR A 100 -3.03 8.08 -3.65
C TYR A 100 -3.48 9.54 -3.63
N GLY A 101 -4.16 9.96 -2.56
CA GLY A 101 -4.85 11.24 -2.51
C GLY A 101 -6.09 11.29 -3.40
N VAL A 102 -6.84 12.39 -3.26
CA VAL A 102 -8.02 12.69 -4.06
C VAL A 102 -7.92 14.13 -4.56
N LYS A 103 -7.87 14.31 -5.88
CA LYS A 103 -7.87 15.64 -6.50
C LYS A 103 -9.19 16.37 -6.28
N LEU A 104 -9.09 17.69 -6.10
CA LEU A 104 -10.23 18.59 -6.07
C LEU A 104 -10.93 18.58 -7.44
N GLY A 105 -12.27 18.61 -7.43
CA GLY A 105 -13.09 18.48 -8.63
C GLY A 105 -13.54 17.03 -8.90
N GLY A 106 -14.77 16.93 -9.41
CA GLY A 106 -15.43 15.65 -9.67
C GLY A 106 -14.81 14.88 -10.83
N ARG A 107 -15.19 13.60 -10.96
CA ARG A 107 -14.88 12.83 -12.17
C ARG A 107 -15.54 13.51 -13.38
N ILE A 108 -14.82 13.57 -14.50
CA ILE A 108 -15.37 14.05 -15.78
C ILE A 108 -16.60 13.18 -16.13
N LYS A 109 -17.80 13.75 -15.99
CA LYS A 109 -19.08 13.10 -16.28
C LYS A 109 -19.29 12.96 -17.79
N LYS A 110 -20.36 12.32 -18.24
CA LYS A 110 -20.80 12.41 -19.64
C LYS A 110 -21.39 13.81 -19.88
N LEU A 111 -21.35 14.28 -21.13
CA LEU A 111 -22.07 15.51 -21.50
C LEU A 111 -23.58 15.28 -21.36
N ALA A 112 -24.33 16.32 -21.02
CA ALA A 112 -25.78 16.25 -21.05
C ALA A 112 -26.28 16.12 -22.49
N PRO A 113 -27.48 15.55 -22.73
CA PRO A 113 -28.04 15.45 -24.09
C PRO A 113 -28.07 16.82 -24.77
N GLY A 114 -27.52 16.91 -26.00
CA GLY A 114 -27.51 18.14 -26.80
C GLY A 114 -26.28 19.05 -26.63
N GLU A 115 -25.42 18.82 -25.63
CA GLU A 115 -24.21 19.64 -25.42
C GLU A 115 -23.01 19.26 -26.33
N GLY A 116 -23.05 18.06 -26.89
CA GLY A 116 -22.02 17.49 -27.75
C GLY A 116 -22.33 17.59 -29.24
N ARG A 117 -21.42 17.03 -30.05
CA ARG A 117 -21.54 17.05 -31.52
C ARG A 117 -22.29 15.83 -32.05
N GLY A 118 -23.30 16.11 -32.88
CA GLY A 118 -24.09 15.13 -33.60
C GLY A 118 -24.95 14.24 -32.70
N LYS A 119 -25.64 13.26 -33.31
CA LYS A 119 -26.52 12.30 -32.61
C LYS A 119 -25.80 11.52 -31.50
N SER A 120 -24.48 11.36 -31.62
CA SER A 120 -23.63 10.66 -30.64
C SER A 120 -23.24 11.48 -29.40
N ASN A 121 -23.61 12.76 -29.33
CA ASN A 121 -23.28 13.67 -28.23
C ASN A 121 -21.78 13.72 -27.89
N ARG A 122 -20.92 13.68 -28.93
CA ARG A 122 -19.46 13.54 -28.76
C ARG A 122 -18.81 14.88 -28.40
N ARG A 123 -17.83 14.87 -27.50
CA ARG A 123 -17.00 16.03 -27.20
C ARG A 123 -16.20 16.51 -28.42
N ARG A 124 -15.85 17.79 -28.45
CA ARG A 124 -14.85 18.33 -29.38
C ARG A 124 -13.49 17.64 -29.15
N LYS A 125 -12.70 17.49 -30.21
CA LYS A 125 -11.31 16.99 -30.10
C LYS A 125 -10.55 17.88 -29.11
N GLY A 126 -9.77 17.28 -28.21
CA GLY A 126 -9.01 18.00 -27.18
C GLY A 126 -9.80 18.43 -25.94
N ALA A 127 -11.13 18.59 -25.99
CA ALA A 127 -11.91 19.08 -24.85
C ALA A 127 -11.81 18.18 -23.61
N ARG A 128 -11.75 16.85 -23.79
CA ARG A 128 -11.52 15.93 -22.67
C ARG A 128 -10.11 16.08 -22.10
N ALA A 129 -9.11 16.26 -22.94
CA ALA A 129 -7.72 16.43 -22.49
C ALA A 129 -7.56 17.73 -21.69
N ALA A 130 -8.21 18.82 -22.13
CA ALA A 130 -8.26 20.07 -21.39
C ALA A 130 -8.88 19.90 -19.99
N LEU A 131 -10.03 19.22 -19.88
CA LEU A 131 -10.66 18.93 -18.58
C LEU A 131 -9.78 18.03 -17.68
N VAL A 132 -9.02 17.11 -18.25
CA VAL A 132 -8.06 16.29 -17.49
C VAL A 132 -6.89 17.15 -17.01
N ALA A 133 -6.37 18.05 -17.86
CA ALA A 133 -5.30 18.95 -17.50
C ALA A 133 -5.73 19.93 -16.40
N ASP A 134 -6.90 20.55 -16.55
CA ASP A 134 -7.51 21.43 -15.55
C ASP A 134 -7.70 20.72 -14.20
N ARG A 135 -8.20 19.47 -14.22
CA ARG A 135 -8.32 18.68 -12.99
C ARG A 135 -6.97 18.34 -12.36
N LYS A 136 -5.91 18.18 -13.16
CA LYS A 136 -4.55 17.95 -12.63
C LYS A 136 -3.99 19.20 -11.97
N SER A 137 -4.25 20.39 -12.54
CA SER A 137 -3.84 21.68 -11.97
C SER A 137 -4.65 22.07 -10.74
N ASN A 138 -5.86 21.53 -10.56
CA ASN A 138 -6.60 21.70 -9.32
C ASN A 138 -5.85 21.13 -8.10
N GLY A 139 -6.12 21.72 -6.94
CA GLY A 139 -5.58 21.30 -5.65
C GLY A 139 -6.03 19.90 -5.22
N TRP A 140 -5.71 19.53 -3.98
CA TRP A 140 -6.12 18.27 -3.39
C TRP A 140 -7.38 18.47 -2.54
N ARG A 141 -8.35 17.56 -2.68
CA ARG A 141 -9.44 17.41 -1.69
C ARG A 141 -8.94 16.62 -0.49
N ILE A 142 -8.11 15.60 -0.74
CA ILE A 142 -7.38 14.83 0.26
C ILE A 142 -5.96 14.69 -0.28
N GLU A 143 -4.98 15.24 0.42
CA GLU A 143 -3.58 15.06 0.06
C GLU A 143 -3.14 13.61 0.35
N PRO A 144 -2.29 13.01 -0.51
CA PRO A 144 -1.65 11.74 -0.22
C PRO A 144 -0.96 11.78 1.15
N ARG A 145 -1.13 10.72 1.93
CA ARG A 145 -0.54 10.56 3.26
C ARG A 145 0.75 9.76 3.16
N ALA A 146 1.65 10.00 4.12
CA ALA A 146 2.89 9.25 4.22
C ALA A 146 2.61 7.76 4.50
N ASN A 147 3.54 6.91 4.04
CA ASN A 147 3.35 5.47 4.05
C ASN A 147 3.90 4.84 5.33
N TYR A 148 3.06 4.88 6.37
CA TYR A 148 3.32 4.29 7.68
C TYR A 148 3.69 2.78 7.66
N MET A 149 3.40 2.03 6.59
CA MET A 149 3.81 0.62 6.45
C MET A 149 5.23 0.48 5.92
N SER A 150 5.61 1.33 4.97
CA SER A 150 6.99 1.41 4.46
C SER A 150 7.95 1.83 5.57
N ASP A 151 7.57 2.86 6.33
CA ASP A 151 8.37 3.33 7.45
C ASP A 151 8.50 2.26 8.54
N ALA A 152 7.40 1.55 8.84
CA ALA A 152 7.44 0.43 9.78
C ALA A 152 8.34 -0.72 9.30
N LEU A 153 8.39 -0.98 7.99
CA LEU A 153 9.29 -1.97 7.40
C LEU A 153 10.75 -1.54 7.54
N GLN A 154 11.04 -0.26 7.28
CA GLN A 154 12.38 0.31 7.38
C GLN A 154 12.88 0.29 8.83
N ASP A 155 12.05 0.74 9.78
CA ASP A 155 12.32 0.71 11.23
C ASP A 155 12.59 -0.70 11.73
N SER A 156 11.86 -1.70 11.20
CA SER A 156 11.95 -3.09 11.63
C SER A 156 12.95 -3.91 10.79
N SER A 157 13.66 -3.28 9.85
CA SER A 157 14.36 -3.99 8.78
C SER A 157 15.46 -4.92 9.28
N SER A 158 16.23 -4.50 10.29
CA SER A 158 17.26 -5.32 10.93
C SER A 158 16.67 -6.57 11.60
N ALA A 159 15.60 -6.41 12.38
CA ALA A 159 14.91 -7.50 13.06
C ALA A 159 14.24 -8.46 12.06
N VAL A 160 13.61 -7.93 11.00
CA VAL A 160 13.03 -8.74 9.92
C VAL A 160 14.10 -9.57 9.22
N ARG A 161 15.25 -8.96 8.87
CA ARG A 161 16.39 -9.69 8.28
C ARG A 161 16.88 -10.79 9.21
N ALA A 162 17.12 -10.48 10.48
CA ALA A 162 17.58 -11.49 11.45
C ALA A 162 16.60 -12.67 11.59
N ILE A 163 15.29 -12.39 11.73
CA ILE A 163 14.25 -13.43 11.85
C ILE A 163 14.23 -14.32 10.61
N LEU A 164 14.25 -13.73 9.42
CA LEU A 164 14.11 -14.48 8.18
C LEU A 164 15.40 -15.20 7.82
N SER A 165 16.57 -14.56 7.88
CA SER A 165 17.85 -15.21 7.59
C SER A 165 18.08 -16.44 8.48
N GLN A 166 17.81 -16.34 9.79
CA GLN A 166 17.90 -17.49 10.69
C GLN A 166 16.92 -18.60 10.28
N ALA A 167 15.66 -18.24 10.03
CA ALA A 167 14.64 -19.23 9.70
C ALA A 167 14.88 -19.92 8.35
N PHE A 168 15.44 -19.22 7.37
CA PHE A 168 15.82 -19.83 6.10
C PHE A 168 16.99 -20.80 6.30
N ALA A 169 18.00 -20.45 7.10
CA ALA A 169 19.08 -21.36 7.46
C ALA A 169 18.56 -22.62 8.20
N ASP A 170 17.67 -22.45 9.18
CA ASP A 170 17.08 -23.56 9.95
C ASP A 170 16.09 -24.44 9.16
N ALA A 171 15.62 -23.92 8.02
CA ALA A 171 14.70 -24.61 7.14
C ALA A 171 15.40 -25.35 5.99
N LEU A 172 16.71 -25.13 5.79
CA LEU A 172 17.55 -25.93 4.91
C LEU A 172 17.77 -27.30 5.57
N GLY A 173 17.33 -28.36 4.89
CA GLY A 173 17.41 -29.74 5.36
C GLY A 173 17.08 -30.69 4.23
#